data_AF-X1BRX8-F1
#
_entry.id   AF-X1BRX8-F1
#
_cell.length_a   1.000
_cell.length_b   1.000
_cell.length_c   1.000
_cell.angle_alpha   90.00
_cell.angle_beta   90.00
_cell.angle_gamma   90.00
#
_symmetry.space_group_name_H-M   'P 1'
#
loop_
_entity.id
_entity.type
_entity.pdbx_description
1 polymer ?
#
loop_
_entity_poly.entity_id
_entity_poly.type
_entity_poly.pdbx_seq_one_letter_code
_entity_poly.pdbx_strand_id
1 'polypeptide(L)'
;MFDKNLLKNLKDEKEKWDKVHEEKKERKIKFETDSGIPIKNLYTPLDVKSNYLENIGFPGMLPYTRGVYPNMYRGRLWTMRLFSGHGSF
;
A
#
# COMPACT_ATOMS: atom_id res chain seq x y z
N MET A 1 11.11 -1.97 14.06
CA MET A 1 10.12 -1.27 13.21
C MET A 1 8.85 -0.94 13.99
N PHE A 2 8.29 -1.87 14.78
CA PHE A 2 7.29 -1.54 15.80
C PHE A 2 7.62 -2.24 17.10
N ASP A 3 7.29 -1.61 18.22
CA ASP A 3 7.53 -2.19 19.54
C ASP A 3 6.62 -3.40 19.78
N LYS A 4 7.15 -4.47 20.39
CA LYS A 4 6.37 -5.71 20.62
C LYS A 4 5.14 -5.45 21.49
N ASN A 5 5.28 -4.57 22.47
CA ASN A 5 4.18 -4.16 23.35
C ASN A 5 3.10 -3.39 22.58
N LEU A 6 3.51 -2.52 21.65
CA LEU A 6 2.58 -1.76 20.80
C LEU A 6 1.81 -2.69 19.86
N LEU A 7 2.48 -3.67 19.24
CA LEU A 7 1.82 -4.64 18.36
C LEU A 7 0.82 -5.52 19.13
N LYS A 8 1.13 -5.88 20.37
CA LYS A 8 0.22 -6.65 21.22
C LYS A 8 -1.03 -5.84 21.55
N ASN A 9 -0.86 -4.61 22.02
CA ASN A 9 -2.00 -3.72 22.31
C ASN A 9 -2.85 -3.45 21.06
N LEU A 10 -2.22 -3.23 19.90
CA LEU A 10 -2.93 -3.06 18.63
C LEU A 10 -3.74 -4.29 18.25
N LYS A 11 -3.26 -5.50 18.56
CA LYS A 11 -4.00 -6.73 18.28
C LYS A 11 -5.27 -6.81 19.14
N ASP A 12 -5.15 -6.49 20.42
CA ASP A 12 -6.27 -6.53 21.37
C ASP A 12 -7.33 -5.47 21.02
N GLU A 13 -6.90 -4.26 20.64
CA GLU A 13 -7.80 -3.20 20.19
C GLU A 13 -8.44 -3.52 18.83
N LYS A 14 -7.69 -4.16 17.91
CA LYS A 14 -8.25 -4.61 16.64
C LYS A 14 -9.35 -5.65 16.84
N GLU A 15 -9.17 -6.60 17.75
CA GLU A 15 -10.19 -7.61 18.05
C GLU A 15 -11.48 -6.98 18.62
N LYS A 16 -11.35 -5.96 19.48
CA LYS A 16 -12.50 -5.19 19.98
C LYS A 16 -13.22 -4.48 18.83
N TRP A 17 -12.46 -3.86 17.94
CA TRP A 17 -13.01 -3.16 16.78
C TRP A 17 -13.71 -4.11 15.81
N ASP A 18 -13.13 -5.30 15.54
CA ASP A 18 -13.71 -6.31 14.66
C ASP A 18 -15.12 -6.73 15.15
N LYS A 19 -15.31 -6.91 16.46
CA LYS A 19 -16.62 -7.22 17.06
C LYS A 19 -17.65 -6.12 16.81
N VAL A 20 -17.26 -4.85 16.99
CA VAL A 20 -18.15 -3.70 16.73
C VAL A 20 -18.46 -3.57 15.24
N HIS A 21 -17.51 -3.93 14.39
CA HIS A 21 -17.65 -3.83 12.94
C HIS A 21 -18.59 -4.90 12.37
N GLU A 22 -18.53 -6.14 12.88
CA GLU A 22 -19.43 -7.24 12.48
C GLU A 22 -20.90 -6.95 12.76
N GLU A 23 -21.21 -6.14 13.77
CA GLU A 23 -22.58 -5.72 14.07
C GLU A 23 -23.16 -4.76 13.00
N LYS A 24 -22.30 -4.14 12.18
CA LYS A 24 -22.73 -3.18 11.15
C LYS A 24 -22.92 -3.89 9.82
N LYS A 25 -24.04 -3.59 9.16
CA LYS A 25 -24.33 -4.13 7.82
C LYS A 25 -23.46 -3.44 6.77
N GLU A 26 -22.70 -4.24 6.03
CA GLU A 26 -21.99 -3.78 4.84
C GLU A 26 -22.86 -3.91 3.58
N ARG A 27 -22.43 -3.25 2.51
CA ARG A 27 -23.07 -3.38 1.19
C ARG A 27 -22.77 -4.77 0.63
N LYS A 28 -23.73 -5.36 -0.08
CA LYS A 28 -23.58 -6.67 -0.76
C LYS A 28 -22.82 -6.54 -2.08
N ILE A 29 -21.59 -6.02 -2.02
CA ILE A 29 -20.67 -5.95 -3.14
C ILE A 29 -19.38 -6.69 -2.77
N LYS A 30 -18.66 -7.18 -3.77
CA LYS A 30 -17.31 -7.70 -3.55
C LYS A 30 -16.36 -6.53 -3.41
N PHE A 31 -15.65 -6.47 -2.29
CA PHE A 31 -14.59 -5.49 -2.06
C PHE A 31 -13.29 -6.05 -2.62
N GLU A 32 -13.11 -5.92 -3.93
CA GLU A 32 -11.95 -6.40 -4.67
C GLU A 32 -11.42 -5.27 -5.57
N THR A 33 -10.12 -5.29 -5.84
CA THR A 33 -9.53 -4.43 -6.89
C THR A 33 -9.96 -4.93 -8.28
N ASP A 34 -9.73 -4.13 -9.33
CA ASP A 34 -10.01 -4.54 -10.72
C ASP A 34 -9.24 -5.80 -11.15
N SER A 35 -8.16 -6.15 -10.43
CA SER A 35 -7.38 -7.38 -10.64
C SER A 35 -7.88 -8.57 -9.79
N GLY A 36 -9.01 -8.44 -9.10
CA GLY A 36 -9.60 -9.49 -8.26
C GLY A 36 -8.92 -9.69 -6.89
N ILE A 37 -8.07 -8.76 -6.46
CA ILE A 37 -7.40 -8.85 -5.15
C ILE A 37 -8.37 -8.38 -4.06
N PRO A 38 -8.68 -9.19 -3.04
CA PRO A 38 -9.60 -8.81 -1.97
C PRO A 38 -9.02 -7.70 -1.10
N ILE A 39 -9.84 -6.70 -0.80
CA ILE A 39 -9.50 -5.54 0.02
C ILE A 39 -10.03 -5.78 1.43
N LYS A 40 -9.15 -5.70 2.43
CA LYS A 40 -9.55 -5.77 3.84
C LYS A 40 -10.19 -4.46 4.27
N ASN A 41 -11.09 -4.54 5.23
CA ASN A 41 -11.82 -3.38 5.76
C ASN A 41 -10.89 -2.40 6.50
N LEU A 42 -9.83 -2.94 7.13
CA LEU A 42 -8.80 -2.14 7.80
C LEU A 42 -7.42 -2.81 7.69
N TYR A 43 -6.46 -2.06 7.19
CA TYR A 43 -5.03 -2.43 7.20
C TYR A 43 -4.35 -1.74 8.38
N THR A 44 -3.66 -2.52 9.22
CA THR A 44 -2.92 -1.99 10.37
C THR A 44 -1.44 -2.38 10.28
N PRO A 45 -0.57 -1.84 11.16
CA PRO A 45 0.83 -2.27 11.22
C PRO A 45 1.02 -3.79 11.39
N LEU A 46 -0.01 -4.52 11.88
CA LEU A 46 -0.01 -5.98 11.98
C LEU A 46 -0.03 -6.68 10.61
N ASP A 47 -0.58 -6.02 9.59
CA ASP A 47 -0.68 -6.57 8.23
C ASP A 47 0.64 -6.41 7.44
N VAL A 48 1.57 -5.59 7.92
CA VAL A 48 2.89 -5.37 7.29
C VAL A 48 3.86 -6.47 7.72
N LYS A 49 3.85 -7.60 7.01
CA LYS A 49 4.78 -8.73 7.21
C LYS A 49 6.07 -8.62 6.39
N SER A 50 6.64 -7.42 6.25
CA SER A 50 7.84 -7.21 5.44
C SER A 50 9.00 -6.68 6.28
N ASN A 51 10.19 -7.26 6.13
CA ASN A 51 11.41 -6.61 6.59
C ASN A 51 11.60 -5.32 5.78
N TYR A 52 11.54 -4.18 6.46
CA TYR A 52 11.55 -2.86 5.83
C TYR A 52 12.79 -2.64 4.99
N LEU A 53 13.96 -3.02 5.50
CA LEU A 53 15.23 -2.77 4.82
C LEU A 53 15.37 -3.62 3.56
N GLU A 54 14.88 -4.87 3.58
CA GLU A 54 14.98 -5.79 2.45
C GLU A 54 13.92 -5.53 1.38
N ASN A 55 12.68 -5.25 1.77
CA ASN A 55 11.54 -5.20 0.83
C ASN A 55 11.17 -3.78 0.40
N ILE A 56 11.44 -2.77 1.25
CA ILE A 56 11.04 -1.39 0.98
C ILE A 56 12.27 -0.51 0.71
N GLY A 57 13.30 -0.64 1.56
CA GLY A 57 14.59 0.04 1.40
C GLY A 57 14.49 1.57 1.32
N PHE A 58 15.51 2.18 0.71
CA PHE A 58 15.59 3.62 0.45
C PHE A 58 15.50 3.89 -1.06
N PRO A 59 14.97 5.05 -1.50
CA PRO A 59 14.95 5.41 -2.92
C PRO A 59 16.39 5.45 -3.47
N GLY A 60 16.58 4.96 -4.69
CA GLY A 60 17.89 4.89 -5.32
C GLY A 60 18.79 3.75 -4.87
N MET A 61 18.31 2.85 -4.01
CA MET A 61 19.00 1.64 -3.58
C MET A 61 18.11 0.41 -3.79
N LEU A 62 18.71 -0.76 -3.96
CA LEU A 62 17.99 -2.04 -3.95
C LEU A 62 17.08 -2.12 -2.71
N PRO A 63 15.83 -2.62 -2.82
CA PRO A 63 15.17 -3.22 -4.00
C PRO A 63 14.46 -2.22 -4.94
N TYR A 64 14.70 -0.91 -4.81
CA TYR A 64 14.09 0.16 -5.61
C TYR A 64 12.56 0.30 -5.49
N THR A 65 11.94 -0.32 -4.48
CA THR A 65 10.50 -0.22 -4.20
C THR A 65 10.01 1.23 -4.05
N ARG A 66 10.89 2.14 -3.59
CA ARG A 66 10.60 3.58 -3.45
C ARG A 66 11.06 4.44 -4.61
N GLY A 67 11.52 3.83 -5.70
CA GLY A 67 12.02 4.51 -6.88
C GLY A 67 13.51 4.29 -7.12
N VAL A 68 13.89 4.42 -8.39
CA VAL A 68 15.22 4.10 -8.93
C VAL A 68 16.25 5.20 -8.65
N TYR A 69 15.81 6.43 -8.38
CA TYR A 69 16.70 7.57 -8.12
C TYR A 69 16.55 8.09 -6.67
N PRO A 70 17.63 8.48 -5.98
CA PRO A 70 17.53 8.96 -4.59
C PRO A 70 16.68 10.22 -4.41
N ASN A 71 16.71 11.14 -5.39
CA ASN A 71 16.02 12.44 -5.32
C ASN A 71 14.72 12.49 -6.14
N MET A 72 14.40 11.45 -6.93
CA MET A 72 13.18 11.32 -7.74
C MET A 72 12.73 12.66 -8.38
N TYR A 73 11.47 13.02 -8.21
CA TYR A 73 10.86 14.21 -8.79
C TYR A 73 11.26 15.53 -8.12
N ARG A 74 12.03 15.49 -7.02
CA ARG A 74 12.69 16.70 -6.49
C ARG A 74 13.89 17.09 -7.34
N GLY A 75 14.54 16.14 -8.01
CA GLY A 75 15.65 16.39 -8.93
C GLY A 75 15.17 16.68 -10.35
N ARG A 76 14.34 15.80 -10.90
CA ARG A 76 13.80 15.93 -12.26
C ARG A 76 12.37 15.42 -12.30
N LEU A 77 11.44 16.23 -12.82
CA LEU A 77 10.06 15.80 -13.05
C LEU A 77 9.99 14.63 -14.03
N TRP A 78 8.90 13.86 -13.96
CA TRP A 78 8.64 12.83 -14.96
C TRP A 78 8.50 13.48 -16.34
N THR A 79 8.88 12.74 -17.38
CA THR A 79 8.74 13.24 -18.75
C THR A 79 7.27 13.16 -19.15
N MET A 80 6.65 14.31 -19.38
CA MET A 80 5.33 14.38 -20.00
C MET A 80 5.45 14.00 -21.48
N ARG A 81 5.14 12.74 -21.81
CA ARG A 81 5.17 12.24 -23.19
C ARG A 81 3.76 12.22 -23.76
N LEU A 82 3.44 13.23 -24.56
CA LEU A 82 2.23 13.22 -25.39
C LEU A 82 2.48 12.31 -26.58
N PHE A 83 1.57 11.37 -26.80
CA PHE A 83 1.55 10.57 -28.02
C PHE A 83 0.71 11.30 -29.06
N SER A 84 1.26 11.54 -30.24
CA SER A 84 0.57 12.14 -31.38
C SER A 84 0.97 11.40 -32.64
N GLY A 85 0.00 11.12 -33.50
CA GLY A 85 0.18 10.45 -34.78
C GLY A 85 -1.10 10.58 -35.61
N HIS A 86 -0.94 10.85 -36.90
CA HIS A 86 -2.04 10.88 -37.87
C HIS A 86 -1.69 9.93 -39.02
N GLY A 87 -2.64 9.11 -39.45
CA GLY A 87 -2.51 8.28 -40.63
C GLY A 87 -2.70 9.11 -41.90
N SER A 88 -1.86 8.91 -42.91
CA SER A 88 -2.10 9.49 -44.24
C SER A 88 -3.02 8.55 -45.03
N PHE A 89 -4.06 9.11 -45.67
CA PHE A 89 -4.92 8.41 -46.62
C PHE A 89 -4.22 8.25 -47.96
#